data_AF-A0A6G2K0T6-F1
#
_entry.id   AF-A0A6G2K0T6-F1
#
_cell.length_a   1.000
_cell.length_b   1.000
_cell.length_c   1.000
_cell.angle_alpha   90.00
_cell.angle_beta   90.00
_cell.angle_gamma   90.00
#
_symmetry.space_group_name_H-M   'P 1'
#
loop_
_entity.id
_entity.type
_entity.pdbx_description
1 polymer ?
#
loop_
_entity_poly.entity_id
_entity_poly.type
_entity_poly.pdbx_seq_one_letter_code
_entity_poly.pdbx_strand_id
1 'polypeptide(L)'
;MSKGDRFEGGERLWRRIHPHFFKDGRMTSAAFSGFEMSVDIASVQKDMSVTLGADTGVAEFQVVAAQKLNQRTVADPLPNNPAHALVVGHKSKSVKRGLRDAATFHSRGTIMGTA
;
A
#
# COMPACT_ATOMS: atom_id res chain seq x y z
N MET A 1 8.10 -7.24 -27.67
CA MET A 1 7.07 -6.82 -26.69
C MET A 1 7.29 -7.64 -25.42
N SER A 2 7.97 -7.09 -24.42
CA SER A 2 8.28 -7.84 -23.20
C SER A 2 7.05 -7.94 -22.31
N LYS A 3 6.86 -9.13 -21.76
CA LYS A 3 5.73 -9.57 -20.93
C LYS A 3 5.96 -9.07 -19.49
N GLY A 4 5.99 -7.75 -19.30
CA GLY A 4 6.35 -7.12 -18.01
C GLY A 4 5.14 -6.85 -17.12
N ASP A 5 5.06 -7.57 -16.01
CA ASP A 5 4.44 -7.18 -14.74
C ASP A 5 2.95 -6.81 -14.75
N ARG A 6 2.09 -7.77 -15.12
CA ARG A 6 0.72 -7.75 -14.62
C ARG A 6 0.70 -8.44 -13.26
N PHE A 7 0.73 -7.64 -12.20
CA PHE A 7 0.38 -8.14 -10.88
C PHE A 7 -1.01 -8.77 -10.93
N GLU A 8 -1.15 -9.96 -10.35
CA GLU A 8 -2.45 -10.62 -10.22
C GLU A 8 -3.37 -9.75 -9.36
N GLY A 9 -4.67 -9.73 -9.67
CA GLY A 9 -5.63 -8.89 -8.95
C GLY A 9 -5.70 -9.18 -7.45
N GLY A 10 -5.36 -10.42 -7.04
CA GLY A 10 -5.31 -10.86 -5.65
C GLY A 10 -4.03 -10.51 -4.90
N GLU A 11 -3.00 -9.98 -5.57
CA GLU A 11 -1.75 -9.57 -4.91
C GLU A 11 -2.02 -8.44 -3.91
N ARG A 12 -1.42 -8.54 -2.73
CA ARG A 12 -1.56 -7.56 -1.65
C ARG A 12 -0.40 -6.57 -1.71
N LEU A 13 -0.74 -5.31 -1.50
CA LEU A 13 0.20 -4.21 -1.48
C LEU A 13 0.22 -3.60 -0.09
N TRP A 14 1.42 -3.31 0.41
CA TRP A 14 1.62 -2.72 1.72
C TRP A 14 2.22 -1.33 1.59
N ARG A 15 1.43 -0.32 1.95
CA ARG A 15 1.91 1.06 2.01
C ARG A 15 2.27 1.42 3.43
N ARG A 16 3.52 1.85 3.65
CA ARG A 16 3.92 2.47 4.92
C ARG A 16 3.22 3.83 5.09
N ILE A 17 2.67 4.07 6.28
CA ILE A 17 1.90 5.26 6.62
C ILE A 17 2.58 5.97 7.80
N HIS A 18 3.00 7.21 7.57
CA HIS A 18 3.55 8.08 8.60
C HIS A 18 2.45 8.49 9.62
N PRO A 19 2.75 8.63 10.92
CA PRO A 19 1.80 9.05 11.97
C PRO A 19 0.94 10.26 11.63
N HIS A 20 1.52 11.22 10.92
CA HIS A 20 0.79 12.42 10.50
C HIS A 20 -0.49 12.09 9.71
N PHE A 21 -0.51 10.99 8.96
CA PHE A 21 -1.66 10.56 8.18
C PHE A 21 -2.63 9.67 8.96
N PHE A 22 -2.45 9.58 10.27
CA PHE A 22 -3.28 8.85 11.20
C PHE A 22 -3.88 9.82 12.22
N LYS A 23 -5.21 9.80 12.36
CA LYS A 23 -5.92 10.64 13.31
C LYS A 23 -7.09 9.86 13.91
N ASP A 24 -7.23 9.89 15.23
CA ASP A 24 -8.35 9.28 15.97
C ASP A 24 -8.58 7.80 15.62
N GLY A 25 -7.51 7.01 15.53
CA GLY A 25 -7.62 5.59 15.20
C GLY A 25 -7.82 5.29 13.71
N ARG A 26 -7.86 6.32 12.84
CA ARG A 26 -8.20 6.17 11.42
C ARG A 26 -7.13 6.75 10.51
N MET A 27 -6.84 6.03 9.44
CA MET A 27 -6.02 6.52 8.35
C MET A 27 -6.77 7.58 7.52
N THR A 28 -6.08 8.64 7.17
CA THR A 28 -6.59 9.70 6.29
C THR A 28 -6.35 9.35 4.82
N SER A 29 -7.26 9.78 3.92
CA SER A 29 -7.05 9.62 2.47
C SER A 29 -5.82 10.38 1.93
N ALA A 30 -5.31 11.36 2.69
CA ALA A 30 -4.08 12.07 2.34
C ALA A 30 -2.86 11.13 2.33
N ALA A 31 -2.93 10.01 3.05
CA ALA A 31 -1.90 8.99 3.01
C ALA A 31 -1.71 8.42 1.60
N PHE A 32 -2.70 8.44 0.72
CA PHE A 32 -2.66 7.90 -0.65
C PHE A 32 -2.39 8.98 -1.71
N SER A 33 -1.72 10.07 -1.33
CA SER A 33 -1.34 11.15 -2.24
C SER A 33 -0.05 10.84 -3.02
N GLY A 34 0.27 11.71 -3.98
CA GLY A 34 1.42 11.56 -4.86
C GLY A 34 1.06 11.00 -6.23
N PHE A 35 1.78 11.45 -7.26
CA PHE A 35 1.68 10.86 -8.60
C PHE A 35 2.15 9.40 -8.58
N GLU A 36 3.21 9.15 -7.81
CA GLU A 36 3.76 7.84 -7.52
C GLU A 36 3.65 7.59 -6.02
N MET A 37 3.29 6.36 -5.67
CA MET A 37 3.02 5.97 -4.30
C MET A 37 3.73 4.65 -4.05
N SER A 38 4.79 4.71 -3.23
CA SER A 38 5.55 3.53 -2.83
C SER A 38 4.71 2.56 -2.02
N VAL A 39 4.86 1.30 -2.35
CA VAL A 39 4.28 0.13 -1.69
C VAL A 39 5.28 -1.03 -1.74
N ASP A 40 5.09 -2.01 -0.86
CA ASP A 40 5.77 -3.30 -0.94
C ASP A 40 4.78 -4.37 -1.43
N ILE A 41 5.27 -5.31 -2.23
CA ILE A 41 4.51 -6.47 -2.72
C ILE A 41 4.55 -7.57 -1.65
N ALA A 42 3.40 -7.97 -1.13
CA ALA A 42 3.30 -8.93 -0.01
C ALA A 42 3.80 -10.34 -0.34
N SER A 43 3.69 -10.78 -1.60
CA SER A 43 4.27 -12.07 -2.01
C SER A 43 5.81 -12.09 -1.99
N VAL A 44 6.43 -10.91 -2.13
CA VAL A 44 7.90 -10.74 -2.12
C VAL A 44 8.39 -10.41 -0.71
N GLN A 45 7.77 -9.45 -0.02
CA GLN A 45 8.00 -9.16 1.39
C GLN A 45 7.01 -9.97 2.22
N LYS A 46 7.42 -11.11 2.78
CA LYS A 46 6.50 -11.99 3.53
C LYS A 46 6.20 -11.49 4.94
N ASP A 47 7.08 -10.66 5.50
CA ASP A 47 6.95 -10.14 6.85
C ASP A 47 6.56 -8.66 6.84
N MET A 48 5.28 -8.40 7.13
CA MET A 48 4.73 -7.05 7.24
C MET A 48 5.42 -6.24 8.33
N SER A 49 6.00 -6.89 9.35
CA SER A 49 6.72 -6.20 10.42
C SER A 49 7.94 -5.42 9.91
N VAL A 50 8.53 -5.84 8.78
CA VAL A 50 9.63 -5.12 8.13
C VAL A 50 9.14 -3.83 7.47
N THR A 51 7.94 -3.85 6.89
CA THR A 51 7.29 -2.65 6.36
C THR A 51 6.77 -1.75 7.49
N LEU A 52 6.33 -2.34 8.60
CA LEU A 52 5.87 -1.67 9.81
C LEU A 52 7.05 -1.14 10.64
N GLY A 53 7.54 0.05 10.30
CA GLY A 53 8.53 0.77 11.11
C GLY A 53 8.02 1.10 12.52
N ALA A 54 8.95 1.45 13.43
CA ALA A 54 8.67 1.57 14.87
C ALA A 54 7.46 2.46 15.21
N ASP A 55 7.33 3.58 14.49
CA ASP A 55 6.27 4.57 14.67
C ASP A 55 5.37 4.68 13.45
N THR A 56 5.33 3.68 12.55
CA THR A 56 4.50 3.77 11.34
C THR A 56 3.38 2.74 11.35
N GLY A 57 2.32 3.04 10.60
CA GLY A 57 1.33 2.03 10.25
C GLY A 57 1.58 1.46 8.86
N VAL A 58 0.84 0.40 8.51
CA VAL A 58 0.80 -0.15 7.17
C VAL A 58 -0.65 -0.18 6.71
N ALA A 59 -0.90 0.33 5.50
CA ALA A 59 -2.14 0.12 4.79
C ALA A 59 -1.98 -1.05 3.84
N GLU A 60 -2.74 -2.12 4.07
CA GLU A 60 -2.84 -3.27 3.18
C GLU A 60 -4.05 -3.12 2.26
N PHE A 61 -3.86 -3.26 0.95
CA PHE A 61 -4.94 -3.33 -0.03
C PHE A 61 -4.54 -4.18 -1.23
N GLN A 62 -5.51 -4.64 -2.01
CA GLN A 62 -5.22 -5.46 -3.19
C GLN A 62 -4.90 -4.63 -4.42
N VAL A 63 -4.07 -5.16 -5.31
CA VAL A 63 -3.78 -4.59 -6.64
C VAL A 63 -5.07 -4.29 -7.41
N VAL A 64 -6.07 -5.18 -7.35
CA VAL A 64 -7.35 -4.96 -8.04
C VAL A 64 -8.08 -3.70 -7.57
N ALA A 65 -7.93 -3.30 -6.31
CA ALA A 65 -8.54 -2.07 -5.79
C ALA A 65 -7.92 -0.83 -6.46
N ALA A 66 -6.60 -0.83 -6.67
CA ALA A 66 -5.91 0.23 -7.40
C ALA A 66 -6.34 0.25 -8.88
N GLN A 67 -6.41 -0.92 -9.52
CA GLN A 67 -6.83 -1.05 -10.92
C GLN A 67 -8.27 -0.55 -11.16
N LYS A 68 -9.21 -0.89 -10.27
CA LYS A 68 -10.61 -0.38 -10.32
C LYS A 68 -10.70 1.15 -10.26
N LEU A 69 -9.68 1.80 -9.71
CA LEU A 69 -9.55 3.25 -9.61
C LEU A 69 -8.66 3.85 -10.72
N ASN A 70 -8.42 3.10 -11.80
CA ASN A 70 -7.55 3.47 -12.92
C ASN A 70 -6.10 3.80 -12.50
N GLN A 71 -5.64 3.19 -11.41
CA GLN A 71 -4.23 3.24 -11.00
C GLN A 71 -3.52 1.99 -11.49
N ARG A 72 -2.22 2.11 -11.76
CA ARG A 72 -1.39 0.97 -12.17
C ARG A 72 -0.36 0.69 -11.11
N THR A 73 -0.07 -0.58 -10.87
CA THR A 73 1.06 -0.99 -10.04
C THR A 73 2.21 -1.38 -10.97
N VAL A 74 3.40 -0.89 -10.68
CA VAL A 74 4.63 -1.12 -11.45
C VAL A 74 5.69 -1.65 -10.49
N ALA A 75 6.34 -2.75 -10.85
CA ALA A 75 7.48 -3.26 -10.09
C ALA A 75 8.63 -2.24 -10.15
N ASP A 76 9.20 -1.90 -9.01
CA ASP A 76 10.32 -0.96 -8.90
C ASP A 76 11.29 -1.44 -7.82
N PRO A 77 11.89 -2.63 -7.99
CA PRO A 77 12.69 -3.25 -6.94
C PRO A 77 13.91 -2.38 -6.62
N LEU A 78 14.10 -2.06 -5.33
CA LEU A 78 15.26 -1.30 -4.85
C LEU A 78 16.33 -2.27 -4.32
N PRO A 79 17.63 -1.90 -4.35
CA PRO A 79 18.71 -2.78 -3.88
C PRO A 79 18.55 -3.28 -2.43
N ASN A 80 17.95 -2.46 -1.57
CA ASN A 80 17.68 -2.77 -0.16
C ASN A 80 16.19 -3.09 0.12
N ASN A 81 15.34 -3.08 -0.91
CA ASN A 81 13.94 -3.47 -0.82
C ASN A 81 13.47 -4.08 -2.15
N PRO A 82 13.72 -5.39 -2.36
CA PRO A 82 13.32 -6.07 -3.60
C PRO A 82 11.80 -6.13 -3.79
N ALA A 83 11.02 -5.96 -2.73
CA ALA A 83 9.56 -5.95 -2.79
C ALA A 83 8.98 -4.59 -3.19
N HIS A 84 9.82 -3.56 -3.34
CA HIS A 84 9.37 -2.22 -3.65
C HIS A 84 8.65 -2.19 -5.02
N ALA A 85 7.53 -1.47 -5.03
CA ALA A 85 6.73 -1.19 -6.19
C ALA A 85 6.09 0.20 -6.08
N LEU A 86 5.60 0.70 -7.21
CA LEU A 86 4.93 1.99 -7.31
C LEU A 86 3.49 1.81 -7.77
N VAL A 87 2.57 2.46 -7.05
CA VAL A 87 1.22 2.71 -7.56
C VAL A 87 1.20 4.07 -8.25
N VAL A 88 1.10 4.06 -9.57
CA VAL A 88 1.16 5.23 -10.44
C VAL A 88 -0.21 5.60 -11.01
N GLY A 89 -0.42 6.90 -11.22
CA GLY A 89 -1.65 7.45 -11.78
C GLY A 89 -2.08 8.74 -11.10
N HIS A 90 -3.03 9.44 -11.69
CA HIS A 90 -3.55 10.67 -11.13
C HIS A 90 -4.48 10.37 -9.94
N LYS A 91 -4.01 10.66 -8.72
CA LYS A 91 -4.73 10.40 -7.47
C LYS A 91 -5.61 11.59 -7.07
N SER A 92 -6.73 11.72 -7.77
CA SER A 92 -7.79 12.67 -7.43
C SER A 92 -8.33 12.44 -6.01
N LYS A 93 -9.13 13.38 -5.49
CA LYS A 93 -9.74 13.24 -4.15
C LYS A 93 -10.61 11.97 -4.01
N SER A 94 -11.32 11.56 -5.07
CA SER A 94 -12.12 10.34 -5.06
C SER A 94 -11.26 9.08 -5.06
N VAL A 95 -10.20 9.05 -5.87
CA VAL A 95 -9.24 7.93 -5.91
C VAL A 95 -8.59 7.72 -4.54
N LYS A 96 -8.12 8.80 -3.90
CA LYS A 96 -7.51 8.73 -2.57
C LYS A 96 -8.45 8.16 -1.51
N ARG A 97 -9.74 8.50 -1.59
CA ARG A 97 -10.76 7.96 -0.69
C ARG A 97 -11.03 6.49 -0.99
N GLY A 98 -11.20 6.12 -2.26
CA GLY A 98 -11.41 4.73 -2.67
C GLY A 98 -10.26 3.82 -2.23
N LEU A 99 -9.00 4.26 -2.38
CA LEU A 99 -7.83 3.51 -1.92
C LEU A 99 -7.83 3.34 -0.40
N ARG A 100 -8.13 4.41 0.36
CA ARG A 100 -8.27 4.34 1.81
C ARG A 100 -9.38 3.36 2.21
N ASP A 101 -10.53 3.43 1.57
CA ASP A 101 -11.72 2.63 1.91
C ASP A 101 -11.53 1.15 1.57
N ALA A 102 -10.70 0.85 0.57
CA ALA A 102 -10.31 -0.51 0.23
C ALA A 102 -9.16 -1.07 1.09
N ALA A 103 -8.56 -0.24 1.96
CA ALA A 103 -7.38 -0.62 2.71
C ALA A 103 -7.70 -0.99 4.17
N THR A 104 -7.07 -2.06 4.64
CA THR A 104 -7.00 -2.42 6.06
C THR A 104 -5.78 -1.75 6.67
N PHE A 105 -5.94 -1.15 7.85
CA PHE A 105 -4.84 -0.48 8.55
C PHE A 105 -4.26 -1.38 9.65
N HIS A 106 -2.94 -1.55 9.63
CA HIS A 106 -2.18 -2.30 10.61
C HIS A 106 -1.26 -1.34 11.37
N SER A 107 -1.27 -1.44 12.70
CA SER A 107 -0.32 -0.74 13.57
C SER A 107 0.25 -1.73 14.58
N ARG A 108 1.38 -1.43 15.22
CA ARG A 108 1.99 -2.33 16.23
C ARG A 108 1.02 -2.70 17.37
N GLY A 109 0.06 -1.82 17.71
CA GLY A 109 -0.97 -2.11 18.71
C GLY A 109 -2.14 -2.96 18.20
N THR A 110 -2.26 -3.19 16.89
CA THR A 110 -3.38 -3.91 16.25
C THR A 110 -3.01 -5.34 15.85
N ILE A 111 -1.73 -5.72 15.89
CA ILE A 111 -1.28 -7.09 15.54
C ILE A 111 -1.58 -8.11 16.65
N MET A 112 -2.00 -7.67 17.84
CA MET A 112 -2.57 -8.56 18.86
C MET A 112 -4.10 -8.50 18.83
N GLY A 113 -4.74 -9.43 18.13
CA GLY A 113 -6.20 -9.52 18.19
C GLY A 113 -6.89 -10.37 17.14
N THR A 114 -6.44 -11.61 16.90
CA THR A 114 -7.36 -12.70 16.53
C THR A 114 -6.87 -13.97 17.22
N ALA A 115 -7.46 -14.23 18.39
CA ALA A 115 -7.56 -15.58 18.94
C ALA A 115 -8.67 -16.33 18.19
#